data_AF-A0A7Y6MER5-F1
#
_entry.id   AF-A0A7Y6MER5-F1
#
_cell.length_a   1.000
_cell.length_b   1.000
_cell.length_c   1.000
_cell.angle_alpha   90.00
_cell.angle_beta   90.00
_cell.angle_gamma   90.00
#
_symmetry.space_group_name_H-M   'P 1'
#
loop_
_entity.id
_entity.type
_entity.pdbx_description
1 polymer ?
#
loop_
_entity_poly.entity_id
_entity_poly.type
_entity_poly.pdbx_seq_one_letter_code
_entity_poly.pdbx_strand_id
1 'polypeptide(L)'
;MSEFAAVVIRNTSAAGRPPVAPVKDDGSPYRYEMIFAGGSLRAYADEPGELVAALRPGYDTLESPEQRHEARVRAALDTQVRIQAELAVAGPLEECTAEQRAVLLGGRHVPPAPEEWTGPVPLVLVTSFYEPAGSLPRPRGPEELQVWLDPTDDWSLVRSLHAAGAIHVAVSQDRL
;
A
#
# COMPACT_ATOMS: atom_id res chain seq x y z
N MET A 1 -25.41 11.76 -12.90
CA MET A 1 -23.99 11.84 -12.46
C MET A 1 -23.92 10.94 -11.25
N SER A 2 -23.34 9.76 -11.42
CA SER A 2 -23.35 8.74 -10.38
C SER A 2 -22.12 8.96 -9.49
N GLU A 3 -22.38 9.11 -8.19
CA GLU A 3 -21.43 9.49 -7.15
C GLU A 3 -20.59 8.27 -6.74
N PHE A 4 -19.68 7.83 -7.63
CA PHE A 4 -18.77 6.70 -7.38
C PHE A 4 -17.44 7.19 -6.79
N ALA A 5 -17.50 7.67 -5.54
CA ALA A 5 -16.32 8.08 -4.80
C ALA A 5 -16.35 7.46 -3.41
N ALA A 6 -15.19 7.02 -2.93
CA ALA A 6 -15.07 6.51 -1.57
C ALA A 6 -15.47 7.58 -0.55
N VAL A 7 -16.26 7.19 0.45
CA VAL A 7 -16.58 8.06 1.59
C VAL A 7 -15.43 8.03 2.57
N VAL A 8 -14.74 9.16 2.77
CA VAL A 8 -13.62 9.27 3.69
C VAL A 8 -14.03 10.01 4.97
N ILE A 9 -13.79 9.38 6.11
CA ILE A 9 -14.05 9.97 7.44
C ILE A 9 -12.79 9.95 8.30
N ARG A 10 -12.75 10.85 9.29
CA ARG A 10 -11.69 10.86 10.31
C ARG A 10 -11.90 9.71 11.29
N ASN A 11 -10.83 8.96 11.56
CA ASN A 11 -10.78 7.95 12.60
C ASN A 11 -10.08 8.53 13.84
N THR A 12 -10.88 9.12 14.74
CA THR A 12 -10.32 9.76 15.94
C THR A 12 -10.14 8.74 17.06
N SER A 13 -8.90 8.52 17.49
CA SER A 13 -8.58 7.64 18.63
C SER A 13 -9.18 8.13 19.95
N ALA A 14 -9.50 9.42 20.06
CA ALA A 14 -10.13 10.04 21.22
C ALA A 14 -11.61 9.62 21.43
N ALA A 15 -12.27 9.05 20.43
CA ALA A 15 -13.70 8.75 20.50
C ALA A 15 -14.07 7.56 21.40
N GLY A 16 -13.09 6.79 21.91
CA GLY A 16 -13.31 5.63 22.79
C GLY A 16 -14.02 4.43 22.12
N ARG A 17 -14.68 4.65 20.97
CA ARG A 17 -15.26 3.65 20.07
C ARG A 17 -14.98 4.05 18.62
N PRO A 18 -14.89 3.08 17.68
CA PRO A 18 -14.84 3.38 16.26
C PRO A 18 -16.04 4.24 15.82
N PRO A 19 -15.86 5.16 14.86
CA PRO A 19 -16.98 5.91 14.27
C PRO A 19 -17.97 4.93 13.60
N VAL A 20 -19.24 5.33 13.58
CA VAL A 20 -20.29 4.56 12.89
C VAL A 20 -19.99 4.56 11.39
N ALA A 21 -19.95 3.38 10.78
CA ALA A 21 -19.74 3.25 9.34
C ALA A 21 -20.90 3.91 8.58
N PRO A 22 -20.62 4.70 7.54
CA PRO A 22 -21.65 5.24 6.66
C PRO A 22 -22.33 4.08 5.90
N VAL A 23 -23.58 4.28 5.56
CA VAL A 23 -24.36 3.42 4.67
C VAL A 23 -24.68 4.20 3.39
N LYS A 24 -24.94 3.49 2.30
CA LYS A 24 -25.41 4.08 1.05
C LYS A 24 -26.82 4.64 1.19
N ASP A 25 -27.27 5.40 0.19
CA ASP A 25 -28.63 5.98 0.16
C ASP A 25 -29.73 4.92 0.25
N ASP A 26 -29.48 3.71 -0.26
CA ASP A 26 -30.38 2.56 -0.18
C ASP A 26 -30.33 1.82 1.18
N GLY A 27 -29.51 2.30 2.12
CA GLY A 27 -29.29 1.72 3.44
C GLY A 27 -28.34 0.52 3.46
N SER A 28 -27.85 0.06 2.31
CA SER A 28 -26.91 -1.06 2.23
C SER A 28 -25.49 -0.64 2.64
N PRO A 29 -24.68 -1.55 3.22
CA PRO A 29 -23.29 -1.24 3.57
C PRO A 29 -22.43 -1.11 2.32
N TYR A 30 -21.34 -0.34 2.44
CA TYR A 30 -20.25 -0.38 1.47
C TYR A 30 -19.52 -1.73 1.55
N ARG A 31 -19.09 -2.24 0.39
CA ARG A 31 -18.40 -3.53 0.29
C ARG A 31 -17.08 -3.57 1.04
N TYR A 32 -16.33 -2.47 1.01
CA TYR A 32 -14.99 -2.36 1.55
C TYR A 32 -14.88 -1.24 2.59
N GLU A 33 -14.11 -1.52 3.63
CA GLU A 33 -13.59 -0.51 4.57
C GLU A 33 -12.05 -0.54 4.50
N MET A 34 -11.44 0.64 4.41
CA MET A 34 -9.98 0.81 4.47
C MET A 34 -9.61 1.79 5.58
N ILE A 35 -8.74 1.38 6.50
CA ILE A 35 -8.08 2.25 7.48
C ILE A 35 -6.67 2.58 6.97
N PHE A 36 -6.33 3.87 6.90
CA PHE A 36 -5.07 4.34 6.32
C PHE A 36 -4.55 5.61 7.01
N ALA A 37 -3.46 6.18 6.50
CA ALA A 37 -2.78 7.36 7.05
C ALA A 37 -2.42 7.18 8.55
N GLY A 38 -1.71 6.09 8.86
CA GLY A 38 -1.33 5.75 10.24
C GLY A 38 -2.52 5.46 11.15
N GLY A 39 -3.66 5.07 10.58
CA GLY A 39 -4.89 4.80 11.32
C GLY A 39 -5.78 6.02 11.55
N SER A 40 -5.43 7.20 11.03
CA SER A 40 -6.18 8.44 11.26
C SER A 40 -7.39 8.63 10.33
N LEU A 41 -7.49 7.86 9.25
CA LEU A 41 -8.56 7.95 8.27
C LEU A 41 -9.20 6.58 7.99
N ARG A 42 -10.49 6.60 7.68
CA ARG A 42 -11.28 5.47 7.16
C ARG A 42 -11.88 5.85 5.82
N ALA A 43 -11.81 4.95 4.84
CA ALA A 43 -12.50 5.06 3.56
C ALA A 43 -13.47 3.89 3.40
N TYR A 44 -14.65 4.16 2.84
CA TYR A 44 -15.67 3.17 2.51
C TYR A 44 -15.94 3.21 1.01
N ALA A 45 -15.94 2.06 0.35
CA ALA A 45 -16.01 1.94 -1.10
C ALA A 45 -16.68 0.64 -1.55
N ASP A 46 -17.19 0.62 -2.77
CA ASP A 46 -17.69 -0.61 -3.41
C ASP A 46 -16.68 -1.21 -4.40
N GLU A 47 -15.74 -0.39 -4.90
CA GLU A 47 -14.70 -0.82 -5.85
C GLU A 47 -13.27 -0.52 -5.38
N PRO A 48 -12.27 -1.36 -5.72
CA PRO A 48 -10.87 -1.13 -5.38
C PRO A 48 -10.32 0.22 -5.84
N GLY A 49 -10.72 0.67 -7.03
CA GLY A 49 -10.26 1.96 -7.58
C GLY A 49 -10.66 3.16 -6.74
N GLU A 50 -11.81 3.10 -6.05
CA GLU A 50 -12.25 4.14 -5.13
C GLU A 50 -11.37 4.18 -3.87
N LEU A 51 -10.91 3.01 -3.38
CA LEU A 51 -9.93 2.94 -2.30
C LEU A 51 -8.58 3.53 -2.74
N VAL A 52 -8.14 3.25 -3.96
CA VAL A 52 -6.92 3.85 -4.52
C VAL A 52 -7.07 5.37 -4.64
N ALA A 53 -8.24 5.88 -5.03
CA ALA A 53 -8.51 7.32 -5.05
C ALA A 53 -8.47 7.97 -3.66
N ALA A 54 -8.85 7.26 -2.61
CA ALA A 54 -8.68 7.73 -1.23
C ALA A 54 -7.19 7.79 -0.82
N LEU A 55 -6.34 6.88 -1.32
CA LEU A 55 -4.88 6.92 -1.10
C LEU A 55 -4.18 7.98 -1.95
N ARG A 56 -4.68 8.21 -3.18
CA ARG A 56 -4.10 9.13 -4.16
C ARG A 56 -5.20 10.03 -4.74
N PRO A 57 -5.41 11.23 -4.17
CA PRO A 57 -6.40 12.17 -4.67
C PRO A 57 -6.23 12.45 -6.17
N GLY A 58 -7.34 12.44 -6.92
CA GLY A 58 -7.39 12.64 -8.36
C GLY A 58 -7.22 11.37 -9.20
N TYR A 59 -7.02 10.20 -8.59
CA TYR A 59 -6.88 8.93 -9.31
C TYR A 59 -8.10 8.55 -10.16
N ASP A 60 -9.29 8.81 -9.64
CA ASP A 60 -10.59 8.58 -10.27
C ASP A 60 -10.80 9.40 -11.55
N THR A 61 -10.18 10.58 -11.63
CA THR A 61 -10.22 11.47 -12.80
C THR A 61 -9.27 11.05 -13.93
N LEU A 62 -8.42 10.04 -13.72
CA LEU A 62 -7.50 9.58 -14.75
C LEU A 62 -8.25 8.72 -15.79
N GLU A 63 -8.14 9.12 -17.04
CA GLU A 63 -8.89 8.51 -18.14
C GLU A 63 -8.12 7.37 -18.81
N SER A 64 -6.78 7.43 -18.84
CA SER A 64 -5.98 6.40 -19.52
C SER A 64 -5.49 5.28 -18.57
N PRO A 65 -5.46 4.02 -19.03
CA PRO A 65 -4.87 2.92 -18.26
C PRO A 65 -3.40 3.17 -17.86
N GLU A 66 -2.64 3.84 -18.73
CA GLU A 66 -1.24 4.20 -18.49
C GLU A 66 -1.11 5.21 -17.35
N GLN A 67 -1.90 6.29 -17.34
CA GLN A 67 -1.92 7.27 -16.26
C GLN A 67 -2.27 6.62 -14.92
N ARG A 68 -3.26 5.73 -14.92
CA ARG A 68 -3.67 4.96 -13.74
C ARG A 68 -2.54 4.05 -13.26
N HIS A 69 -1.88 3.34 -14.17
CA HIS A 69 -0.72 2.52 -13.82
C HIS A 69 0.41 3.34 -13.20
N GLU A 70 0.80 4.46 -13.82
CA GLU A 70 1.82 5.34 -13.24
C GLU A 70 1.42 5.88 -11.87
N ALA A 71 0.15 6.24 -11.67
CA ALA A 71 -0.34 6.72 -10.38
C ALA A 71 -0.26 5.63 -9.29
N ARG A 72 -0.56 4.38 -9.63
CA ARG A 72 -0.38 3.22 -8.72
C ARG A 72 1.10 3.00 -8.40
N VAL A 73 1.99 3.07 -9.40
CA VAL A 73 3.45 2.94 -9.17
C VAL A 73 3.96 4.05 -8.25
N ARG A 74 3.53 5.30 -8.45
CA ARG A 74 3.87 6.42 -7.57
C ARG A 74 3.37 6.18 -6.14
N ALA A 75 2.12 5.72 -5.97
CA ALA A 75 1.57 5.41 -4.66
C ALA A 75 2.35 4.28 -3.93
N ALA A 76 2.78 3.25 -4.68
CA ALA A 76 3.62 2.19 -4.17
C ALA A 76 5.01 2.70 -3.73
N LEU A 77 5.64 3.56 -4.54
CA LEU A 77 6.94 4.18 -4.20
C LEU A 77 6.86 5.07 -2.95
N ASP A 78 5.86 5.95 -2.88
CA ASP A 78 5.66 6.83 -1.72
C ASP A 78 5.47 5.98 -0.44
N THR A 79 4.76 4.86 -0.57
CA THR A 79 4.54 3.93 0.54
C THR A 79 5.79 3.09 0.87
N GLN A 80 6.56 2.68 -0.14
CA GLN A 80 7.82 1.93 0.03
C GLN A 80 8.80 2.71 0.92
N VAL A 81 8.95 4.02 0.68
CA VAL A 81 9.82 4.89 1.48
C VAL A 81 9.40 4.85 2.95
N ARG A 82 8.09 5.01 3.21
CA ARG A 82 7.56 5.01 4.57
C ARG A 82 7.73 3.66 5.28
N ILE A 83 7.29 2.56 4.66
CA ILE A 83 7.40 1.22 5.25
C ILE A 83 8.86 0.88 5.51
N GLN A 84 9.75 1.17 4.55
CA GLN A 84 11.16 0.88 4.73
C GLN A 84 11.77 1.62 5.93
N ALA A 85 11.42 2.90 6.09
CA ALA A 85 11.88 3.69 7.23
C ALA A 85 11.34 3.13 8.56
N GLU A 86 10.06 2.75 8.61
CA GLU A 86 9.45 2.12 9.79
C GLU A 86 10.16 0.81 10.15
N LEU A 87 10.42 -0.06 9.16
CA LEU A 87 11.15 -1.32 9.36
C LEU A 87 12.60 -1.10 9.78
N ALA A 88 13.29 -0.11 9.22
CA ALA A 88 14.68 0.20 9.58
C ALA A 88 14.81 0.76 11.00
N VAL A 89 13.77 1.44 11.52
CA VAL A 89 13.73 1.93 12.90
C VAL A 89 13.36 0.81 13.88
N ALA A 90 12.44 -0.07 13.50
CA ALA A 90 11.95 -1.14 14.38
C ALA A 90 12.85 -2.39 14.38
N GLY A 91 13.59 -2.63 13.30
CA GLY A 91 14.45 -3.79 13.11
C GLY A 91 15.90 -3.56 13.56
N PRO A 92 16.71 -4.64 13.58
CA PRO A 92 18.10 -4.60 14.06
C PRO A 92 19.06 -4.07 12.97
N LEU A 93 18.93 -2.79 12.61
CA LEU A 93 19.74 -2.16 11.56
C LEU A 93 21.26 -2.19 11.84
N GLU A 94 21.63 -2.25 13.12
CA GLU A 94 22.99 -2.43 13.61
C GLU A 94 23.60 -3.78 13.23
N GLU A 95 22.78 -4.82 13.06
CA GLU A 95 23.21 -6.17 12.65
C GLU A 95 23.45 -6.26 11.13
N CYS A 96 22.99 -5.28 10.34
CA CYS A 96 23.23 -5.24 8.91
C CYS A 96 24.72 -5.03 8.57
N THR A 97 25.16 -5.53 7.43
CA THR A 97 26.45 -5.13 6.84
C THR A 97 26.41 -3.69 6.32
N ALA A 98 27.56 -3.14 5.92
CA ALA A 98 27.61 -1.80 5.34
C ALA A 98 26.83 -1.72 4.01
N GLU A 99 26.91 -2.77 3.20
CA GLU A 99 26.23 -2.92 1.91
C GLU A 99 24.72 -3.03 2.11
N GLN A 100 24.28 -3.84 3.07
CA GLN A 100 22.87 -3.96 3.42
C GLN A 100 22.30 -2.62 3.91
N ARG A 101 23.02 -1.90 4.79
CA ARG A 101 22.61 -0.56 5.21
C ARG A 101 22.55 0.42 4.05
N ALA A 102 23.49 0.35 3.10
CA ALA A 102 23.47 1.22 1.92
C ALA A 102 22.23 0.97 1.05
N VAL A 103 21.78 -0.28 0.91
CA VAL A 103 20.52 -0.62 0.22
C VAL A 103 19.31 -0.10 0.99
N LEU A 104 19.23 -0.38 2.30
CA LEU A 104 18.10 0.01 3.15
C LEU A 104 17.92 1.53 3.22
N LEU A 105 19.03 2.27 3.38
CA LEU A 105 19.04 3.73 3.58
C LEU A 105 19.25 4.53 2.28
N GLY A 106 19.48 3.85 1.16
CA GLY A 106 19.69 4.47 -0.14
C GLY A 106 18.45 5.21 -0.67
N GLY A 107 18.66 6.15 -1.59
CA GLY A 107 17.54 6.83 -2.24
C GLY A 107 16.67 5.88 -3.06
N ARG A 108 15.34 6.09 -3.06
CA ARG A 108 14.38 5.28 -3.83
C ARG A 108 14.08 5.80 -5.23
N HIS A 109 14.86 6.77 -5.71
CA HIS A 109 14.82 7.22 -7.10
C HIS A 109 15.43 6.17 -8.06
N VAL A 110 16.27 5.27 -7.53
CA VAL A 110 16.70 4.04 -8.19
C VAL A 110 16.15 2.86 -7.37
N PRO A 111 15.46 1.88 -7.99
CA PRO A 111 14.98 0.70 -7.27
C PRO A 111 16.16 -0.10 -6.68
N PRO A 112 16.06 -0.62 -5.45
CA PRO A 112 17.12 -1.43 -4.86
C PRO A 112 17.27 -2.75 -5.63
N ALA A 113 18.46 -3.04 -6.16
CA ALA A 113 18.69 -4.22 -7.00
C ALA A 113 19.82 -5.13 -6.46
N PRO A 114 19.76 -5.61 -5.20
CA PRO A 114 20.70 -6.62 -4.75
C PRO A 114 20.44 -7.95 -5.46
N GLU A 115 21.48 -8.73 -5.76
CA GLU A 115 21.31 -10.08 -6.32
C GLU A 115 20.62 -11.03 -5.32
N GLU A 116 20.88 -10.84 -4.03
CA GLU A 116 20.33 -11.62 -2.93
C GLU A 116 20.09 -10.71 -1.72
N TRP A 117 19.01 -10.97 -0.99
CA TRP A 117 18.68 -10.29 0.26
C TRP A 117 18.56 -11.28 1.42
N THR A 118 19.49 -11.17 2.37
CA THR A 118 19.54 -11.95 3.61
C THR A 118 19.68 -11.05 4.85
N GLY A 119 19.44 -9.75 4.69
CA GLY A 119 19.55 -8.78 5.77
C GLY A 119 18.47 -8.99 6.83
N PRO A 120 18.76 -8.73 8.12
CA PRO A 120 17.81 -8.95 9.21
C PRO A 120 16.64 -7.95 9.21
N VAL A 121 16.73 -6.87 8.44
CA VAL A 121 15.62 -5.95 8.16
C VAL A 121 15.01 -6.30 6.80
N PRO A 122 13.68 -6.52 6.70
CA PRO A 122 13.05 -6.80 5.42
C PRO A 122 13.23 -5.66 4.39
N LEU A 123 13.46 -6.04 3.14
CA LEU A 123 13.58 -5.11 2.02
C LEU A 123 12.21 -4.91 1.37
N VAL A 124 11.78 -3.65 1.26
CA VAL A 124 10.52 -3.31 0.58
C VAL A 124 10.78 -3.06 -0.90
N LEU A 125 10.03 -3.72 -1.77
CA LEU A 125 10.22 -3.78 -3.22
C LEU A 125 8.91 -3.46 -3.95
N VAL A 126 9.00 -2.91 -5.16
CA VAL A 126 7.82 -2.63 -6.01
C VAL A 126 7.90 -3.48 -7.27
N THR A 127 6.90 -4.33 -7.51
CA THR A 127 6.95 -5.40 -8.53
C THR A 127 7.23 -4.88 -9.94
N SER A 128 6.75 -3.69 -10.29
CA SER A 128 6.90 -3.11 -11.64
C SER A 128 8.35 -2.86 -12.09
N PHE A 129 9.31 -2.84 -11.18
CA PHE A 129 10.73 -2.68 -11.56
C PHE A 129 11.42 -4.02 -11.86
N TYR A 130 10.83 -5.14 -11.44
CA TYR A 130 11.49 -6.44 -11.48
C TYR A 130 10.77 -7.38 -12.43
N GLU A 131 11.51 -8.35 -12.97
CA GLU A 131 10.95 -9.37 -13.82
C GLU A 131 9.77 -10.12 -13.14
N PRO A 132 8.73 -10.50 -13.91
CA PRO A 132 8.61 -10.35 -15.36
C PRO A 132 8.06 -8.99 -15.84
N ALA A 133 7.63 -8.11 -14.91
CA ALA A 133 6.98 -6.84 -15.27
C ALA A 133 7.98 -5.73 -15.63
N GLY A 134 9.13 -5.70 -14.96
CA GLY A 134 10.23 -4.79 -15.21
C GLY A 134 11.50 -5.50 -15.68
N SER A 135 12.61 -4.77 -15.70
CA SER A 135 13.88 -5.22 -16.27
C SER A 135 14.92 -5.67 -15.25
N LEU A 136 14.65 -5.50 -13.95
CA LEU A 136 15.59 -5.91 -12.90
C LEU A 136 15.35 -7.37 -12.51
N PRO A 137 16.42 -8.16 -12.26
CA PRO A 137 16.25 -9.48 -11.68
C PRO A 137 15.67 -9.35 -10.26
N ARG A 138 14.74 -10.24 -9.90
CA ARG A 138 14.24 -10.31 -8.52
C ARG A 138 15.38 -10.76 -7.58
N PRO A 139 15.57 -10.12 -6.42
CA PRO A 139 16.53 -10.60 -5.43
C PRO A 139 16.21 -12.02 -4.97
N ARG A 140 17.23 -12.86 -4.84
CA ARG A 140 17.11 -14.17 -4.18
C ARG A 140 17.07 -14.01 -2.66
N GLY A 141 16.70 -15.06 -1.94
CA GLY A 141 16.71 -15.10 -0.48
C GLY A 141 15.35 -15.50 0.11
N PRO A 142 15.21 -15.50 1.44
CA PRO A 142 13.95 -15.82 2.13
C PRO A 142 12.83 -14.85 1.75
N GLU A 143 11.61 -15.36 1.52
CA GLU A 143 10.47 -14.56 1.08
C GLU A 143 10.00 -13.59 2.18
N GLU A 144 10.08 -13.99 3.45
CA GLU A 144 9.71 -13.19 4.61
C GLU A 144 10.59 -11.95 4.82
N LEU A 145 11.77 -11.92 4.21
CA LEU A 145 12.67 -10.77 4.21
C LEU A 145 12.43 -9.83 3.02
N GLN A 146 11.43 -10.10 2.19
CA GLN A 146 11.12 -9.33 0.98
C GLN A 146 9.64 -8.93 0.96
N VAL A 147 9.36 -7.67 1.24
CA VAL A 147 8.00 -7.12 1.22
C VAL A 147 7.71 -6.55 -0.16
N TRP A 148 6.76 -7.15 -0.89
CA TRP A 148 6.43 -6.75 -2.25
C TRP A 148 5.16 -5.89 -2.31
N LEU A 149 5.29 -4.70 -2.90
CA LEU A 149 4.17 -3.83 -3.26
C LEU A 149 3.86 -4.00 -4.75
N ASP A 150 2.59 -4.20 -5.08
CA ASP A 150 2.18 -4.63 -6.42
C ASP A 150 1.20 -3.65 -7.07
N PRO A 151 1.67 -2.69 -7.88
CA PRO A 151 0.81 -1.69 -8.53
C PRO A 151 0.23 -2.16 -9.88
N THR A 152 0.22 -3.48 -10.17
CA THR A 152 -0.29 -4.04 -11.45
C THR A 152 -1.71 -3.55 -11.74
N ASP A 153 -2.61 -3.69 -10.76
CA ASP A 153 -3.99 -3.21 -10.80
C ASP A 153 -4.42 -2.65 -9.44
N ASP A 154 -5.61 -2.07 -9.37
CA ASP A 154 -6.14 -1.40 -8.17
C ASP A 154 -6.21 -2.35 -6.97
N TRP A 155 -6.65 -3.59 -7.17
CA TRP A 155 -6.83 -4.55 -6.10
C TRP A 155 -5.51 -5.17 -5.66
N SER A 156 -4.63 -5.48 -6.60
CA SER A 156 -3.26 -5.94 -6.32
C SER A 156 -2.49 -4.91 -5.48
N LEU A 157 -2.67 -3.60 -5.76
CA LEU A 157 -2.09 -2.54 -4.95
C LEU A 157 -2.65 -2.54 -3.55
N VAL A 158 -3.98 -2.47 -3.42
CA VAL A 158 -4.66 -2.43 -2.11
C VAL A 158 -4.29 -3.65 -1.25
N ARG A 159 -4.26 -4.85 -1.83
CA ARG A 159 -3.90 -6.08 -1.11
C ARG A 159 -2.45 -6.11 -0.68
N SER A 160 -1.52 -5.70 -1.55
CA SER A 160 -0.09 -5.69 -1.20
C SER A 160 0.22 -4.64 -0.15
N LEU A 161 -0.41 -3.46 -0.22
CA LEU A 161 -0.32 -2.45 0.85
C LEU A 161 -0.89 -2.97 2.19
N HIS A 162 -1.98 -3.73 2.14
CA HIS A 162 -2.57 -4.35 3.33
C HIS A 162 -1.64 -5.41 3.94
N ALA A 163 -1.11 -6.32 3.12
CA ALA A 163 -0.18 -7.36 3.56
C ALA A 163 1.12 -6.77 4.14
N ALA A 164 1.57 -5.63 3.61
CA ALA A 164 2.72 -4.89 4.12
C ALA A 164 2.43 -4.06 5.39
N GLY A 165 1.20 -4.09 5.91
CA GLY A 165 0.79 -3.36 7.11
C GLY A 165 0.62 -1.85 6.93
N ALA A 166 0.75 -1.33 5.70
CA ALA A 166 0.61 0.10 5.43
C ALA A 166 -0.83 0.62 5.55
N ILE A 167 -1.81 -0.27 5.30
CA ILE A 167 -3.24 -0.02 5.43
C ILE A 167 -3.92 -1.27 6.02
N HIS A 168 -5.14 -1.12 6.53
CA HIS A 168 -5.99 -2.25 6.89
C HIS A 168 -7.24 -2.25 6.00
N VAL A 169 -7.57 -3.37 5.36
CA VAL A 169 -8.74 -3.50 4.49
C VAL A 169 -9.62 -4.62 5.02
N ALA A 170 -10.91 -4.32 5.20
CA ALA A 170 -11.94 -5.29 5.55
C ALA A 170 -12.99 -5.34 4.45
N VAL A 171 -13.53 -6.53 4.21
CA VAL A 171 -14.71 -6.73 3.37
C VAL A 171 -15.90 -6.84 4.30
N SER A 172 -16.96 -6.08 4.04
CA SER A 172 -18.22 -6.26 4.76
C SER A 172 -18.72 -7.68 4.48
N GLN A 173 -18.72 -8.53 5.51
CA GLN A 173 -19.43 -9.79 5.44
C GLN A 173 -20.91 -9.47 5.60
N ASP A 174 -21.73 -9.86 4.63
CA ASP A 174 -23.19 -9.82 4.75
C ASP A 174 -23.57 -10.41 6.12
N ARG A 175 -24.06 -9.56 7.03
CA ARG A 175 -24.82 -10.08 8.17
C ARG A 175 -26.15 -10.55 7.59
N LEU A 176 -26.23 -11.87 7.35
CA LEU A 176 -27.49 -12.60 7.14
C LEU A 176 -28.51 -12.25 8.23
#